data_AF-A0A923JI04-F1
#
_entry.id   AF-A0A923JI04-F1
#
_cell.length_a   1.000
_cell.length_b   1.000
_cell.length_c   1.000
_cell.angle_alpha   90.00
_cell.angle_beta   90.00
_cell.angle_gamma   90.00
#
_symmetry.space_group_name_H-M   'P 1'
#
loop_
_entity.id
_entity.type
_entity.pdbx_description
1 polymer ?
#
loop_
_entity_poly.entity_id
_entity_poly.type
_entity_poly.pdbx_seq_one_letter_code
_entity_poly.pdbx_strand_id
1 'polypeptide(L)'
;VRAAVDAGYLIAPYDSYETALRADENPDWTTAHLGDRANTECAIVLESGALKSGFQQSGHYTDPRCVRPLLEQRIGAIQKTAGFNSWFLDAYATGMLFDSYHPAAPMTQAQNAEGNIAASRWINEVLRLPSGSEDGNATTARGVLFAHGMQTPVIGWGDADMKQPGESDFFVGRWYPPEQPAVFFKPTRLKADYRRVHFDPARRLPLYQAVFHGSVITTHHWLFDSLKLSNVRVENELSQLLYNVPPLYHLSAASLEQRLPLIVRQDQFFGPLHERLATQALTAFDWLSEDRQVQQTTFADGTRLVANFDAAPRESLGQTLPGQSITALLPDGSVSRYQIPAVP
;
A
#
# COMPACT_ATOMS: atom_id res chain seq x y z
N VAL A 1 6.48 -3.41 20.50
CA VAL A 1 5.41 -4.39 20.21
C VAL A 1 4.37 -4.41 21.33
N ARG A 2 4.61 -5.03 22.50
CA ARG A 2 3.65 -5.09 23.62
C ARG A 2 2.93 -3.77 23.92
N ALA A 3 3.67 -2.68 24.15
CA ALA A 3 3.06 -1.37 24.41
C ALA A 3 2.11 -0.86 23.32
N ALA A 4 2.36 -1.19 22.04
CA ALA A 4 1.46 -0.83 20.94
C ALA A 4 0.19 -1.70 20.94
N VAL A 5 0.35 -3.01 21.20
CA VAL A 5 -0.77 -3.95 21.33
C VAL A 5 -1.66 -3.59 22.52
N ASP A 6 -1.06 -3.29 23.67
CA ASP A 6 -1.77 -2.86 24.89
C ASP A 6 -2.52 -1.54 24.68
N ALA A 7 -2.01 -0.68 23.78
CA ALA A 7 -2.67 0.56 23.36
C ALA A 7 -3.75 0.36 22.28
N GLY A 8 -4.00 -0.89 21.84
CA GLY A 8 -5.03 -1.21 20.85
C GLY A 8 -4.59 -1.14 19.38
N TYR A 9 -3.30 -0.92 19.10
CA TYR A 9 -2.80 -0.88 17.73
C TYR A 9 -2.58 -2.28 17.17
N LEU A 10 -2.81 -2.42 15.86
CA LEU A 10 -2.24 -3.50 15.07
C LEU A 10 -0.77 -3.16 14.77
N ILE A 11 0.13 -4.10 15.05
CA ILE A 11 1.56 -3.97 14.76
C ILE A 11 2.07 -5.26 14.12
N ALA A 12 2.69 -5.11 12.96
CA ALA A 12 3.24 -6.19 12.15
C ALA A 12 4.76 -6.04 12.02
N PRO A 13 5.52 -7.14 11.96
CA PRO A 13 6.84 -7.12 11.37
C PRO A 13 6.73 -7.02 9.84
N TYR A 14 7.75 -6.45 9.20
CA TYR A 14 8.01 -6.72 7.79
C TYR A 14 8.68 -8.10 7.70
N ASP A 15 8.15 -8.98 6.86
CA ASP A 15 8.67 -10.34 6.68
C ASP A 15 8.57 -10.73 5.20
N SER A 16 9.47 -11.58 4.72
CA SER A 16 9.58 -11.92 3.29
C SER A 16 10.06 -13.35 3.09
N TYR A 17 9.48 -14.01 2.09
CA TYR A 17 9.80 -15.39 1.69
C TYR A 17 9.74 -15.59 0.18
N GLU A 18 9.37 -14.55 -0.57
CA GLU A 18 9.20 -14.62 -2.01
C GLU A 18 10.57 -14.77 -2.69
N THR A 19 11.59 -14.09 -2.17
CA THR A 19 13.00 -14.27 -2.54
C THR A 19 13.75 -14.96 -1.41
N ALA A 20 14.45 -16.06 -1.71
CA ALA A 20 15.35 -16.73 -0.78
C ALA A 20 16.80 -16.37 -1.06
N LEU A 21 17.47 -15.77 -0.07
CA LEU A 21 18.90 -15.51 -0.04
C LEU A 21 19.65 -16.61 0.73
N ARG A 22 20.88 -16.86 0.29
CA ARG A 22 21.92 -17.60 1.00
C ARG A 22 22.58 -16.72 2.06
N ALA A 23 23.20 -17.34 3.05
CA ALA A 23 23.79 -16.64 4.20
C ALA A 23 24.94 -15.68 3.83
N ASP A 24 25.58 -15.88 2.68
CA ASP A 24 26.67 -15.06 2.14
C ASP A 24 26.19 -13.95 1.19
N GLU A 25 24.89 -13.88 0.91
CA GLU A 25 24.27 -12.81 0.10
C GLU A 25 23.86 -11.60 0.97
N ASN A 26 23.40 -10.53 0.31
CA ASN A 26 23.06 -9.21 0.88
C ASN A 26 22.69 -9.23 2.39
N PRO A 27 23.58 -8.75 3.28
CA PRO A 27 23.38 -8.86 4.73
C PRO A 27 22.26 -7.96 5.27
N ASP A 28 21.85 -6.93 4.51
CA ASP A 28 20.83 -5.98 4.95
C ASP A 28 19.41 -6.54 4.82
N TRP A 29 19.20 -7.57 3.97
CA TRP A 29 17.88 -8.17 3.71
C TRP A 29 17.60 -9.36 4.61
N THR A 30 17.73 -9.15 5.92
CA THR A 30 17.68 -10.20 6.94
C THR A 30 16.47 -11.14 6.86
N THR A 31 15.30 -10.66 6.45
CA THR A 31 14.09 -11.50 6.32
C THR A 31 14.13 -12.42 5.10
N ALA A 32 14.81 -12.02 4.02
CA ALA A 32 14.98 -12.85 2.83
C ALA A 32 16.05 -13.95 3.02
N HIS A 33 16.82 -13.95 4.11
CA HIS A 33 17.73 -15.05 4.45
C HIS A 33 16.95 -16.29 4.89
N LEU A 34 16.65 -17.16 3.92
CA LEU A 34 15.90 -18.42 4.13
C LEU A 34 16.82 -19.65 4.13
N GLY A 35 18.11 -19.46 3.83
CA GLY A 35 19.14 -20.50 3.85
C GLY A 35 19.33 -21.20 2.49
N ASP A 36 20.49 -21.86 2.34
CA ASP A 36 20.92 -22.47 1.07
C ASP A 36 19.90 -23.44 0.48
N ARG A 37 19.21 -24.19 1.36
CA ARG A 37 18.18 -25.14 0.95
C ARG A 37 16.99 -24.44 0.30
N ALA A 38 16.45 -23.40 0.91
CA ALA A 38 15.34 -22.65 0.33
C ALA A 38 15.78 -21.91 -0.96
N ASN A 39 16.99 -21.37 -0.98
CA ASN A 39 17.56 -20.70 -2.14
C ASN A 39 17.69 -21.63 -3.37
N THR A 40 17.91 -22.93 -3.17
CA THR A 40 18.17 -23.89 -4.26
C THR A 40 17.01 -24.85 -4.51
N GLU A 41 16.54 -25.56 -3.49
CA GLU A 41 15.50 -26.59 -3.62
C GLU A 41 14.09 -26.00 -3.77
N CYS A 42 13.84 -24.80 -3.23
CA CYS A 42 12.56 -24.12 -3.37
C CYS A 42 12.54 -23.10 -4.52
N ALA A 43 13.62 -22.96 -5.30
CA ALA A 43 13.68 -22.00 -6.38
C ALA A 43 12.70 -22.32 -7.50
N ILE A 44 12.10 -21.29 -8.08
CA ILE A 44 11.36 -21.41 -9.34
C ILE A 44 12.35 -21.79 -10.45
N VAL A 45 12.05 -22.87 -11.16
CA VAL A 45 12.86 -23.35 -12.30
C VAL A 45 12.19 -22.90 -13.60
N LEU A 46 12.93 -22.18 -14.43
CA LEU A 46 12.46 -21.74 -15.75
C LEU A 46 12.44 -22.91 -16.75
N GLU A 47 11.75 -22.74 -17.87
CA GLU A 47 11.71 -23.74 -18.96
C GLU A 47 13.12 -24.10 -19.46
N SER A 48 14.05 -23.16 -19.41
CA SER A 48 15.47 -23.37 -19.75
C SER A 48 16.23 -24.25 -18.76
N GLY A 49 15.64 -24.59 -17.61
CA GLY A 49 16.29 -25.25 -16.48
C GLY A 49 17.05 -24.29 -15.55
N ALA A 50 17.14 -23.00 -15.88
CA ALA A 50 17.76 -22.00 -15.01
C ALA A 50 16.87 -21.68 -13.80
N LEU A 51 17.49 -21.37 -12.66
CA LEU A 51 16.76 -20.83 -11.51
C LEU A 51 16.37 -19.38 -11.77
N LYS A 52 15.15 -19.01 -11.41
CA LYS A 52 14.65 -17.65 -11.59
C LYS A 52 15.28 -16.74 -10.53
N SER A 53 16.13 -15.80 -10.97
CA SER A 53 16.72 -14.78 -10.12
C SER A 53 15.65 -13.96 -9.40
N GLY A 54 15.88 -13.70 -8.11
CA GLY A 54 14.97 -12.97 -7.24
C GLY A 54 15.05 -11.45 -7.40
N PHE A 55 14.50 -10.75 -6.41
CA PHE A 55 14.44 -9.29 -6.43
C PHE A 55 15.83 -8.65 -6.57
N GLN A 56 15.93 -7.65 -7.44
CA GLN A 56 17.20 -7.02 -7.85
C GLN A 56 18.32 -8.00 -8.26
N GLN A 57 17.96 -9.14 -8.85
CA GLN A 57 18.91 -10.18 -9.29
C GLN A 57 19.67 -10.86 -8.13
N SER A 58 19.15 -10.78 -6.90
CA SER A 58 19.70 -11.47 -5.72
C SER A 58 18.88 -12.70 -5.39
N GLY A 59 19.54 -13.78 -4.93
CA GLY A 59 18.91 -15.06 -4.64
C GLY A 59 17.98 -15.58 -5.74
N HIS A 60 16.97 -16.34 -5.33
CA HIS A 60 15.98 -16.90 -6.23
C HIS A 60 14.56 -16.68 -5.73
N TYR A 61 13.65 -16.41 -6.66
CA TYR A 61 12.22 -16.47 -6.38
C TYR A 61 11.83 -17.90 -6.02
N THR A 62 10.92 -18.05 -5.07
CA THR A 62 10.59 -19.35 -4.48
C THR A 62 9.21 -19.86 -4.85
N ASP A 63 9.05 -21.18 -4.89
CA ASP A 63 7.75 -21.84 -4.86
C ASP A 63 7.13 -21.67 -3.46
N PRO A 64 5.99 -20.95 -3.34
CA PRO A 64 5.36 -20.67 -2.05
C PRO A 64 4.92 -21.91 -1.29
N ARG A 65 4.70 -23.04 -1.99
CA ARG A 65 4.35 -24.33 -1.38
C ARG A 65 5.57 -24.94 -0.67
N CYS A 66 6.75 -24.78 -1.27
CA CYS A 66 8.02 -25.30 -0.73
C CYS A 66 8.48 -24.50 0.50
N VAL A 67 8.35 -23.17 0.47
CA VAL A 67 8.78 -22.31 1.60
C VAL A 67 7.74 -22.17 2.71
N ARG A 68 6.50 -22.63 2.52
CA ARG A 68 5.43 -22.56 3.54
C ARG A 68 5.87 -23.06 4.92
N PRO A 69 6.51 -24.24 5.08
CA PRO A 69 6.91 -24.71 6.41
C PRO A 69 7.89 -23.78 7.13
N LEU A 70 8.81 -23.12 6.38
CA LEU A 70 9.74 -22.14 6.94
C LEU A 70 9.00 -20.89 7.41
N LEU A 71 8.03 -20.42 6.61
CA LEU A 71 7.15 -19.32 6.98
C LEU A 71 6.37 -19.65 8.25
N GLU A 72 5.70 -20.79 8.30
CA GLU A 72 4.88 -21.16 9.46
C GLU A 72 5.71 -21.26 10.74
N GLN A 73 6.89 -21.88 10.64
CA GLN A 73 7.82 -22.00 11.76
C GLN A 73 8.33 -20.63 12.24
N ARG A 74 8.77 -19.76 11.31
CA ARG A 74 9.33 -18.45 11.65
C ARG A 74 8.26 -17.53 12.24
N ILE A 75 7.09 -17.44 11.61
CA ILE A 75 5.97 -16.63 12.11
C ILE A 75 5.58 -17.09 13.52
N GLY A 76 5.40 -18.39 13.75
CA GLY A 76 5.08 -18.93 15.07
C GLY A 76 6.14 -18.59 16.13
N ALA A 77 7.42 -18.70 15.79
CA ALA A 77 8.52 -18.36 16.70
C ALA A 77 8.57 -16.87 17.04
N ILE A 78 8.45 -15.99 16.04
CA ILE A 78 8.47 -14.54 16.22
C ILE A 78 7.22 -14.08 16.96
N GLN A 79 6.03 -14.56 16.62
CA GLN A 79 4.78 -14.22 17.31
C GLN A 79 4.88 -14.58 18.80
N LYS A 80 5.34 -15.79 19.13
CA LYS A 80 5.52 -16.24 20.52
C LYS A 80 6.51 -15.37 21.30
N THR A 81 7.54 -14.85 20.63
CA THR A 81 8.64 -14.11 21.29
C THR A 81 8.34 -12.61 21.41
N ALA A 82 7.87 -11.99 20.32
CA ALA A 82 7.69 -10.54 20.24
C ALA A 82 6.24 -10.09 20.53
N GLY A 83 5.26 -10.96 20.30
CA GLY A 83 3.85 -10.68 20.54
C GLY A 83 3.19 -9.79 19.48
N PHE A 84 3.62 -9.86 18.21
CA PHE A 84 2.94 -9.16 17.12
C PHE A 84 1.50 -9.69 16.95
N ASN A 85 0.56 -8.79 16.69
CA ASN A 85 -0.88 -9.09 16.55
C ASN A 85 -1.39 -8.86 15.11
N SER A 86 -0.51 -8.62 14.16
CA SER A 86 -0.76 -8.61 12.72
C SER A 86 0.52 -9.00 11.97
N TRP A 87 0.44 -9.22 10.65
CA TRP A 87 1.60 -9.60 9.84
C TRP A 87 1.65 -8.87 8.49
N PHE A 88 2.86 -8.57 8.00
CA PHE A 88 3.07 -8.07 6.64
C PHE A 88 3.96 -9.03 5.88
N LEU A 89 3.41 -9.68 4.86
CA LEU A 89 4.15 -10.56 3.95
C LEU A 89 4.52 -9.77 2.69
N ASP A 90 5.79 -9.43 2.56
CA ASP A 90 6.26 -8.66 1.41
C ASP A 90 6.11 -9.43 0.10
N ALA A 91 5.73 -8.71 -0.96
CA ALA A 91 5.50 -9.21 -2.32
C ALA A 91 4.41 -10.29 -2.55
N TYR A 92 3.76 -10.84 -1.52
CA TYR A 92 2.79 -11.95 -1.67
C TYR A 92 1.50 -11.58 -2.43
N ALA A 93 1.11 -10.30 -2.44
CA ALA A 93 -0.05 -9.76 -3.13
C ALA A 93 0.29 -8.86 -4.34
N THR A 94 1.54 -8.88 -4.81
CA THR A 94 1.98 -8.12 -6.01
C THR A 94 1.43 -8.67 -7.32
N GLY A 95 0.86 -9.87 -7.32
CA GLY A 95 0.43 -10.54 -8.55
C GLY A 95 1.59 -11.01 -9.43
N MET A 96 2.83 -11.01 -8.89
CA MET A 96 3.99 -11.61 -9.55
C MET A 96 3.88 -13.14 -9.50
N LEU A 97 3.71 -13.76 -10.66
CA LEU A 97 3.43 -15.20 -10.76
C LEU A 97 4.33 -15.86 -11.79
N PHE A 98 4.79 -17.06 -11.46
CA PHE A 98 5.69 -17.86 -12.28
C PHE A 98 5.14 -19.25 -12.53
N ASP A 99 5.40 -19.77 -13.73
CA ASP A 99 5.45 -21.21 -13.93
C ASP A 99 6.81 -21.73 -13.42
N SER A 100 6.81 -22.91 -12.80
CA SER A 100 8.01 -23.63 -12.41
C SER A 100 8.05 -24.99 -13.10
N TYR A 101 9.14 -25.24 -13.80
CA TYR A 101 9.45 -26.48 -14.52
C TYR A 101 10.28 -27.44 -13.66
N HIS A 102 10.25 -27.28 -12.33
CA HIS A 102 10.98 -28.15 -11.41
C HIS A 102 10.46 -29.60 -11.54
N PRO A 103 11.31 -30.59 -11.92
CA PRO A 103 10.83 -31.92 -12.29
C PRO A 103 10.04 -32.65 -11.19
N ALA A 104 10.42 -32.46 -9.93
CA ALA A 104 9.75 -33.09 -8.79
C ALA A 104 8.49 -32.34 -8.31
N ALA A 105 8.30 -31.08 -8.72
CA ALA A 105 7.25 -30.20 -8.21
C ALA A 105 6.90 -29.12 -9.24
N PRO A 106 6.37 -29.48 -10.42
CA PRO A 106 5.94 -28.48 -11.38
C PRO A 106 4.87 -27.56 -10.77
N MET A 107 4.85 -26.31 -11.20
CA MET A 107 3.90 -25.31 -10.73
C MET A 107 3.43 -24.46 -11.90
N THR A 108 2.13 -24.20 -11.97
CA THR A 108 1.61 -23.16 -12.86
C THR A 108 1.52 -21.81 -12.16
N GLN A 109 1.43 -20.71 -12.90
CA GLN A 109 1.13 -19.38 -12.34
C GLN A 109 -0.12 -19.37 -11.44
N ALA A 110 -1.17 -20.12 -11.81
CA ALA A 110 -2.38 -20.23 -10.99
C ALA A 110 -2.13 -20.97 -9.67
N GLN A 111 -1.30 -22.01 -9.67
CA GLN A 111 -0.89 -22.70 -8.45
C GLN A 111 0.07 -21.85 -7.61
N ASN A 112 0.91 -21.04 -8.24
CA ASN A 112 1.74 -20.05 -7.56
C ASN A 112 0.86 -19.03 -6.83
N ALA A 113 -0.18 -18.52 -7.49
CA ALA A 113 -1.13 -17.58 -6.91
C ALA A 113 -1.86 -18.19 -5.72
N GLU A 114 -2.40 -19.41 -5.86
CA GLU A 114 -3.07 -20.10 -4.75
C GLU A 114 -2.10 -20.40 -3.60
N GLY A 115 -0.83 -20.71 -3.91
CA GLY A 115 0.21 -20.86 -2.91
C GLY A 115 0.44 -19.59 -2.10
N ASN A 116 0.52 -18.43 -2.75
CA ASN A 116 0.63 -17.13 -2.06
C ASN A 116 -0.62 -16.83 -1.23
N ILE A 117 -1.81 -17.04 -1.78
CA ILE A 117 -3.11 -16.87 -1.09
C ILE A 117 -3.18 -17.76 0.17
N ALA A 118 -2.76 -19.03 0.06
CA ALA A 118 -2.75 -19.97 1.16
C ALA A 118 -1.82 -19.54 2.30
N ALA A 119 -0.76 -18.78 2.02
CA ALA A 119 0.12 -18.18 3.04
C ALA A 119 -0.64 -17.24 3.95
N SER A 120 -1.29 -16.26 3.32
CA SER A 120 -1.99 -15.19 4.01
C SER A 120 -3.21 -15.76 4.72
N ARG A 121 -3.93 -16.70 4.09
CA ARG A 121 -5.03 -17.44 4.74
C ARG A 121 -4.58 -18.23 5.96
N TRP A 122 -3.42 -18.90 5.93
CA TRP A 122 -2.94 -19.60 7.10
C TRP A 122 -2.74 -18.65 8.29
N ILE A 123 -2.17 -17.45 8.08
CA ILE A 123 -2.05 -16.42 9.13
C ILE A 123 -3.44 -16.02 9.65
N ASN A 124 -4.40 -15.78 8.77
CA ASN A 124 -5.70 -15.24 9.15
C ASN A 124 -6.65 -16.27 9.76
N GLU A 125 -6.58 -17.51 9.30
CA GLU A 125 -7.53 -18.57 9.65
C GLU A 125 -6.99 -19.49 10.75
N VAL A 126 -5.68 -19.77 10.74
CA VAL A 126 -5.03 -20.61 11.75
C VAL A 126 -4.53 -19.77 12.92
N LEU A 127 -3.75 -18.72 12.66
CA LEU A 127 -3.23 -17.85 13.73
C LEU A 127 -4.24 -16.79 14.20
N ARG A 128 -5.33 -16.58 13.44
CA ARG A 128 -6.36 -15.55 13.72
C ARG A 128 -5.78 -14.13 13.79
N LEU A 129 -4.77 -13.86 12.98
CA LEU A 129 -4.14 -12.54 12.89
C LEU A 129 -4.49 -11.87 11.56
N PRO A 130 -4.75 -10.56 11.51
CA PRO A 130 -4.84 -9.85 10.25
C PRO A 130 -3.47 -9.81 9.54
N SER A 131 -3.44 -10.15 8.25
CA SER A 131 -2.25 -10.02 7.42
C SER A 131 -2.45 -9.03 6.27
N GLY A 132 -1.35 -8.41 5.85
CA GLY A 132 -1.27 -7.58 4.65
C GLY A 132 -0.03 -7.86 3.83
N SER A 133 0.08 -7.18 2.69
CA SER A 133 1.17 -7.36 1.74
C SER A 133 1.46 -6.08 0.96
N GLU A 134 2.58 -6.08 0.24
CA GLU A 134 2.82 -5.16 -0.86
C GLU A 134 1.79 -5.39 -1.98
N ASP A 135 1.26 -4.29 -2.51
CA ASP A 135 0.15 -4.22 -3.44
C ASP A 135 -1.09 -5.03 -2.99
N GLY A 136 -2.07 -5.18 -3.88
CA GLY A 136 -3.32 -5.89 -3.64
C GLY A 136 -3.90 -6.45 -4.93
N ASN A 137 -3.05 -7.02 -5.79
CA ASN A 137 -3.48 -7.45 -7.13
C ASN A 137 -4.53 -8.56 -7.06
N ALA A 138 -5.56 -8.47 -7.90
CA ALA A 138 -6.73 -9.36 -7.88
C ALA A 138 -6.41 -10.86 -7.95
N THR A 139 -5.28 -11.22 -8.57
CA THR A 139 -4.81 -12.61 -8.71
C THR A 139 -4.33 -13.21 -7.40
N THR A 140 -3.88 -12.40 -6.45
CA THR A 140 -3.21 -12.83 -5.20
C THR A 140 -3.78 -12.20 -3.94
N ALA A 141 -4.69 -11.23 -4.05
CA ALA A 141 -5.21 -10.48 -2.91
C ALA A 141 -6.17 -11.28 -2.02
N ARG A 142 -6.59 -12.49 -2.43
CA ARG A 142 -7.46 -13.32 -1.60
C ARG A 142 -6.68 -13.73 -0.34
N GLY A 143 -7.21 -13.38 0.82
CA GLY A 143 -6.55 -13.69 2.08
C GLY A 143 -5.60 -12.60 2.61
N VAL A 144 -5.47 -11.44 1.96
CA VAL A 144 -4.93 -10.25 2.65
C VAL A 144 -6.08 -9.35 3.10
N LEU A 145 -5.95 -8.73 4.27
CA LEU A 145 -6.90 -7.76 4.79
C LEU A 145 -6.50 -6.33 4.42
N PHE A 146 -5.19 -6.08 4.29
CA PHE A 146 -4.68 -4.78 3.87
C PHE A 146 -3.51 -4.89 2.89
N ALA A 147 -3.27 -3.81 2.15
CA ALA A 147 -2.38 -3.78 0.99
C ALA A 147 -1.67 -2.42 0.87
N HIS A 148 -0.35 -2.40 0.68
CA HIS A 148 0.42 -1.17 0.45
C HIS A 148 0.76 -1.01 -1.03
N GLY A 149 0.07 -0.12 -1.77
CA GLY A 149 0.44 0.16 -3.16
C GLY A 149 -0.68 0.55 -4.11
N MET A 150 -1.93 0.19 -3.82
CA MET A 150 -3.00 0.38 -4.80
C MET A 150 -3.45 1.85 -4.95
N GLN A 151 -3.20 2.71 -3.97
CA GLN A 151 -3.56 4.14 -4.07
C GLN A 151 -2.48 4.95 -4.79
N THR A 152 -1.21 4.77 -4.45
CA THR A 152 -0.09 5.32 -5.20
C THR A 152 0.81 4.15 -5.51
N PRO A 153 0.95 3.75 -6.78
CA PRO A 153 1.77 2.60 -7.13
C PRO A 153 3.26 2.90 -6.97
N VAL A 154 4.09 1.91 -7.23
CA VAL A 154 5.51 2.12 -7.45
C VAL A 154 5.71 3.09 -8.63
N ILE A 155 6.44 4.17 -8.38
CA ILE A 155 6.83 5.16 -9.37
C ILE A 155 8.36 5.32 -9.34
N GLY A 156 8.98 5.44 -10.51
CA GLY A 156 10.37 5.87 -10.63
C GLY A 156 11.44 4.79 -10.44
N TRP A 157 11.09 3.51 -10.20
CA TRP A 157 12.08 2.42 -10.13
C TRP A 157 12.89 2.20 -11.42
N GLY A 158 12.38 2.65 -12.57
CA GLY A 158 13.10 2.68 -13.85
C GLY A 158 13.58 4.07 -14.27
N ASP A 159 13.35 5.11 -13.45
CA ASP A 159 13.63 6.50 -13.80
C ASP A 159 14.97 6.96 -13.21
N ALA A 160 15.94 7.23 -14.07
CA ALA A 160 17.30 7.61 -13.66
C ALA A 160 17.31 8.85 -12.76
N ASP A 161 16.51 9.86 -13.07
CA ASP A 161 16.47 11.13 -12.31
C ASP A 161 15.88 10.96 -10.92
N MET A 162 15.04 9.94 -10.73
CA MET A 162 14.44 9.63 -9.44
C MET A 162 15.34 8.73 -8.59
N LYS A 163 16.19 7.90 -9.20
CA LYS A 163 17.07 6.94 -8.49
C LYS A 163 18.47 7.47 -8.19
N GLN A 164 18.99 8.35 -9.04
CA GLN A 164 20.39 8.76 -8.93
C GLN A 164 20.51 10.05 -8.12
N PRO A 165 21.41 10.09 -7.13
CA PRO A 165 21.70 11.32 -6.42
C PRO A 165 22.36 12.31 -7.40
N GLY A 166 21.67 13.41 -7.66
CA GLY A 166 22.14 14.53 -8.46
C GLY A 166 21.36 15.79 -8.10
N GLU A 167 21.44 16.82 -8.94
CA GLU A 167 20.71 18.09 -8.76
C GLU A 167 19.22 18.00 -9.14
N SER A 168 18.73 16.82 -9.49
CA SER A 168 17.33 16.61 -9.84
C SER A 168 16.42 16.78 -8.62
N ASP A 169 15.46 17.70 -8.75
CA ASP A 169 14.32 17.86 -7.84
C ASP A 169 13.47 16.58 -7.67
N PHE A 170 13.67 15.58 -8.54
CA PHE A 170 12.91 14.33 -8.58
C PHE A 170 13.59 13.19 -7.81
N PHE A 171 14.85 13.35 -7.37
CA PHE A 171 15.55 12.31 -6.63
C PHE A 171 14.82 11.96 -5.33
N VAL A 172 14.42 10.69 -5.16
CA VAL A 172 13.54 10.26 -4.06
C VAL A 172 14.25 10.22 -2.71
N GLY A 173 15.59 10.18 -2.70
CA GLY A 173 16.40 10.15 -1.48
C GLY A 173 17.23 8.87 -1.36
N ARG A 174 18.12 8.87 -0.37
CA ARG A 174 19.03 7.76 -0.06
C ARG A 174 18.43 6.84 1.02
N TRP A 175 18.91 5.60 1.12
CA TRP A 175 18.53 4.63 2.15
C TRP A 175 19.11 4.92 3.55
N TYR A 176 19.77 6.07 3.75
CA TYR A 176 20.39 6.49 5.01
C TYR A 176 19.84 7.88 5.42
N PRO A 177 19.79 8.20 6.73
CA PRO A 177 20.13 7.35 7.89
C PRO A 177 19.08 6.27 8.20
N PRO A 178 19.42 5.17 8.92
CA PRO A 178 18.53 4.04 9.13
C PRO A 178 17.28 4.38 9.94
N GLU A 179 17.39 5.33 10.88
CA GLU A 179 16.28 5.82 11.71
C GLU A 179 15.31 6.75 10.96
N GLN A 180 15.77 7.35 9.86
CA GLN A 180 14.96 8.23 9.01
C GLN A 180 15.49 8.23 7.56
N PRO A 181 15.33 7.14 6.79
CA PRO A 181 15.91 7.06 5.45
C PRO A 181 15.35 8.17 4.55
N ALA A 182 16.21 8.96 3.92
CA ALA A 182 15.78 10.06 3.06
C ALA A 182 14.85 9.59 1.93
N VAL A 183 15.03 8.36 1.43
CA VAL A 183 14.14 7.70 0.47
C VAL A 183 12.68 7.66 0.91
N PHE A 184 12.40 7.68 2.22
CA PHE A 184 11.06 7.70 2.81
C PHE A 184 10.61 9.09 3.25
N PHE A 185 11.52 9.91 3.80
CA PHE A 185 11.15 11.16 4.46
C PHE A 185 11.39 12.42 3.64
N LYS A 186 12.34 12.42 2.69
CA LYS A 186 12.65 13.61 1.87
C LYS A 186 11.42 14.01 1.06
N PRO A 187 10.94 15.27 1.14
CA PRO A 187 9.94 15.77 0.21
C PRO A 187 10.48 15.73 -1.22
N THR A 188 9.71 15.15 -2.14
CA THR A 188 10.14 14.94 -3.52
C THR A 188 9.09 15.48 -4.48
N ARG A 189 9.54 16.21 -5.51
CA ARG A 189 8.65 16.62 -6.60
C ARG A 189 8.46 15.44 -7.54
N LEU A 190 7.28 15.35 -8.13
CA LEU A 190 6.97 14.35 -9.13
C LEU A 190 7.00 14.95 -10.54
N LYS A 191 7.60 14.24 -11.49
CA LYS A 191 7.62 14.60 -12.91
C LYS A 191 6.21 14.75 -13.47
N ALA A 192 6.04 15.66 -14.44
CA ALA A 192 4.73 16.01 -14.99
C ALA A 192 3.96 14.81 -15.55
N ASP A 193 4.64 13.85 -16.19
CA ASP A 193 3.98 12.66 -16.75
C ASP A 193 3.39 11.76 -15.66
N TYR A 194 4.14 11.47 -14.59
CA TYR A 194 3.60 10.71 -13.47
C TYR A 194 2.47 11.46 -12.75
N ARG A 195 2.57 12.78 -12.61
CA ARG A 195 1.46 13.59 -12.04
C ARG A 195 0.20 13.46 -12.88
N ARG A 196 0.32 13.59 -14.20
CA ARG A 196 -0.80 13.49 -15.15
C ARG A 196 -1.47 12.11 -15.11
N VAL A 197 -0.70 11.05 -14.92
CA VAL A 197 -1.23 9.67 -14.91
C VAL A 197 -1.82 9.30 -13.54
N HIS A 198 -1.14 9.65 -12.45
CA HIS A 198 -1.48 9.11 -11.13
C HIS A 198 -2.23 10.09 -10.22
N PHE A 199 -2.15 11.40 -10.45
CA PHE A 199 -2.66 12.40 -9.50
C PHE A 199 -3.61 13.43 -10.11
N ASP A 200 -3.73 13.50 -11.43
CA ASP A 200 -4.69 14.37 -12.07
C ASP A 200 -6.13 13.85 -11.86
N PRO A 201 -6.98 14.56 -11.09
CA PRO A 201 -8.32 14.09 -10.79
C PRO A 201 -9.17 13.91 -12.04
N ALA A 202 -8.98 14.72 -13.08
CA ALA A 202 -9.77 14.63 -14.32
C ALA A 202 -9.46 13.37 -15.15
N ARG A 203 -8.36 12.68 -14.84
CA ARG A 203 -7.84 11.49 -15.54
C ARG A 203 -7.78 10.26 -14.65
N ARG A 204 -8.10 10.39 -13.37
CA ARG A 204 -8.05 9.31 -12.38
C ARG A 204 -9.45 8.82 -12.05
N LEU A 205 -9.61 7.49 -12.00
CA LEU A 205 -10.85 6.82 -11.59
C LEU A 205 -10.54 5.83 -10.46
N PRO A 206 -11.47 5.62 -9.50
CA PRO A 206 -11.30 4.66 -8.41
C PRO A 206 -11.56 3.21 -8.85
N LEU A 207 -10.99 2.76 -9.98
CA LEU A 207 -11.32 1.46 -10.58
C LEU A 207 -11.06 0.28 -9.63
N TYR A 208 -9.96 0.32 -8.88
CA TYR A 208 -9.68 -0.71 -7.87
C TYR A 208 -10.74 -0.69 -6.76
N GLN A 209 -11.06 0.50 -6.22
CA GLN A 209 -12.03 0.62 -5.13
C GLN A 209 -13.45 0.25 -5.57
N ALA A 210 -13.83 0.55 -6.82
CA ALA A 210 -15.10 0.13 -7.40
C ALA A 210 -15.30 -1.39 -7.37
N VAL A 211 -14.22 -2.18 -7.31
CA VAL A 211 -14.27 -3.63 -7.21
C VAL A 211 -14.00 -4.12 -5.78
N PHE A 212 -13.06 -3.49 -5.06
CA PHE A 212 -12.46 -4.07 -3.85
C PHE A 212 -12.57 -3.24 -2.57
N HIS A 213 -13.21 -2.05 -2.56
CA HIS A 213 -13.19 -1.16 -1.39
C HIS A 213 -13.60 -1.83 -0.08
N GLY A 214 -14.73 -2.55 -0.09
CA GLY A 214 -15.22 -3.29 1.08
C GLY A 214 -14.59 -4.67 1.27
N SER A 215 -13.53 -5.01 0.53
CA SER A 215 -12.89 -6.33 0.55
C SER A 215 -11.42 -6.30 0.93
N VAL A 216 -10.66 -5.29 0.49
CA VAL A 216 -9.23 -5.15 0.78
C VAL A 216 -8.93 -3.70 1.11
N ILE A 217 -8.42 -3.44 2.32
CA ILE A 217 -8.03 -2.09 2.74
C ILE A 217 -6.69 -1.75 2.10
N THR A 218 -6.70 -0.89 1.09
CA THR A 218 -5.46 -0.49 0.40
C THR A 218 -4.97 0.87 0.85
N THR A 219 -3.66 1.10 0.76
CA THR A 219 -3.02 2.38 1.04
C THR A 219 -2.04 2.76 -0.09
N HIS A 220 -1.21 3.77 0.13
CA HIS A 220 -0.09 4.07 -0.76
C HIS A 220 0.99 2.99 -0.74
N HIS A 221 1.82 2.97 -1.77
CA HIS A 221 3.06 2.23 -1.72
C HIS A 221 3.99 2.82 -0.64
N TRP A 222 4.67 1.98 0.11
CA TRP A 222 5.55 2.37 1.22
C TRP A 222 6.69 3.32 0.81
N LEU A 223 7.01 3.43 -0.48
CA LEU A 223 7.97 4.43 -0.97
C LEU A 223 7.42 5.87 -0.95
N PHE A 224 6.10 6.02 -1.06
CA PHE A 224 5.40 7.28 -1.27
C PHE A 224 4.28 7.47 -0.25
N ASP A 225 4.67 7.69 1.01
CA ASP A 225 3.71 8.07 2.04
C ASP A 225 2.93 9.35 1.66
N SER A 226 1.82 9.59 2.36
CA SER A 226 0.87 10.66 2.04
C SER A 226 1.50 12.06 2.04
N LEU A 227 2.65 12.27 2.68
CA LEU A 227 3.35 13.56 2.81
C LEU A 227 4.60 13.68 1.91
N LYS A 228 5.01 12.61 1.24
CA LYS A 228 6.23 12.53 0.43
C LYS A 228 6.22 13.48 -0.77
N LEU A 229 5.12 13.49 -1.53
CA LEU A 229 5.05 14.13 -2.84
C LEU A 229 4.55 15.58 -2.74
N SER A 230 5.46 16.54 -2.86
CA SER A 230 5.18 17.94 -2.52
C SER A 230 4.31 18.69 -3.51
N ASN A 231 4.38 18.34 -4.80
CA ASN A 231 3.69 19.04 -5.90
C ASN A 231 2.41 18.32 -6.40
N VAL A 232 1.87 17.41 -5.59
CA VAL A 232 0.55 16.75 -5.77
C VAL A 232 -0.17 16.53 -4.44
N ARG A 233 0.21 17.27 -3.38
CA ARG A 233 -0.29 17.05 -2.01
C ARG A 233 -1.82 17.09 -1.95
N VAL A 234 -2.41 18.14 -2.53
CA VAL A 234 -3.86 18.39 -2.49
C VAL A 234 -4.61 17.28 -3.19
N GLU A 235 -4.20 16.95 -4.42
CA GLU A 235 -4.86 15.93 -5.22
C GLU A 235 -4.72 14.55 -4.57
N ASN A 236 -3.56 14.24 -3.99
CA ASN A 236 -3.32 12.99 -3.30
C ASN A 236 -4.23 12.84 -2.07
N GLU A 237 -4.30 13.86 -1.23
CA GLU A 237 -5.09 13.85 0.00
C GLU A 237 -6.60 13.86 -0.29
N LEU A 238 -7.09 14.69 -1.22
CA LEU A 238 -8.50 14.65 -1.62
C LEU A 238 -8.88 13.31 -2.25
N SER A 239 -8.00 12.70 -3.05
CA SER A 239 -8.27 11.37 -3.64
C SER A 239 -8.31 10.27 -2.58
N GLN A 240 -7.46 10.34 -1.54
CA GLN A 240 -7.54 9.42 -0.39
C GLN A 240 -8.90 9.53 0.29
N LEU A 241 -9.32 10.76 0.62
CA LEU A 241 -10.59 11.01 1.30
C LEU A 241 -11.79 10.62 0.42
N LEU A 242 -11.81 11.01 -0.85
CA LEU A 242 -12.88 10.72 -1.80
C LEU A 242 -13.05 9.22 -2.00
N TYR A 243 -11.95 8.46 -2.06
CA TYR A 243 -12.00 7.01 -2.25
C TYR A 243 -12.07 6.23 -0.92
N ASN A 244 -12.14 6.95 0.21
CA ASN A 244 -12.09 6.43 1.57
C ASN A 244 -10.91 5.47 1.84
N VAL A 245 -9.75 5.76 1.24
CA VAL A 245 -8.52 4.96 1.40
C VAL A 245 -7.69 5.53 2.56
N PRO A 246 -7.21 4.70 3.50
CA PRO A 246 -6.35 5.15 4.60
C PRO A 246 -5.07 5.84 4.11
N PRO A 247 -4.65 6.92 4.79
CA PRO A 247 -3.33 7.47 4.57
C PRO A 247 -2.23 6.49 5.03
N LEU A 248 -1.06 6.60 4.41
CA LEU A 248 0.16 5.94 4.86
C LEU A 248 1.11 7.02 5.33
N TYR A 249 1.69 6.86 6.53
CA TYR A 249 2.69 7.79 7.04
C TYR A 249 3.91 7.05 7.55
N HIS A 250 5.09 7.55 7.19
CA HIS A 250 6.30 7.21 7.93
C HIS A 250 6.41 8.01 9.21
N LEU A 251 6.86 7.34 10.27
CA LEU A 251 7.10 7.91 11.58
C LEU A 251 8.59 7.81 11.91
N SER A 252 9.15 8.91 12.41
CA SER A 252 10.48 8.92 13.03
C SER A 252 10.48 9.94 14.15
N ALA A 253 11.24 9.71 15.21
CA ALA A 253 11.31 10.63 16.34
C ALA A 253 11.72 12.04 15.90
N ALA A 254 12.64 12.14 14.93
CA ALA A 254 13.17 13.41 14.44
C ALA A 254 12.17 14.24 13.61
N SER A 255 11.17 13.61 12.98
CA SER A 255 10.17 14.33 12.16
C SER A 255 8.77 14.37 12.77
N LEU A 256 8.55 13.67 13.89
CA LEU A 256 7.21 13.45 14.43
C LEU A 256 6.54 14.77 14.83
N GLU A 257 7.24 15.66 15.50
CA GLU A 257 6.69 16.95 15.96
C GLU A 257 6.13 17.77 14.79
N GLN A 258 6.83 17.82 13.66
CA GLN A 258 6.39 18.54 12.46
C GLN A 258 5.22 17.84 11.75
N ARG A 259 5.21 16.50 11.74
CA ARG A 259 4.25 15.71 10.94
C ARG A 259 2.96 15.41 11.68
N LEU A 260 3.00 15.32 13.01
CA LEU A 260 1.86 14.91 13.83
C LEU A 260 0.64 15.84 13.68
N PRO A 261 0.77 17.17 13.61
CA PRO A 261 -0.38 18.05 13.39
C PRO A 261 -1.12 17.75 12.08
N LEU A 262 -0.39 17.44 11.00
CA LEU A 262 -0.96 17.05 9.71
C LEU A 262 -1.71 15.72 9.79
N ILE A 263 -1.11 14.74 10.46
CA ILE A 263 -1.69 13.40 10.66
C ILE A 263 -2.99 13.51 11.47
N VAL A 264 -2.95 14.19 12.62
CA VAL A 264 -4.11 14.36 13.50
C VAL A 264 -5.24 15.11 12.79
N ARG A 265 -4.92 16.14 12.02
CA ARG A 265 -5.91 16.90 11.26
C ARG A 265 -6.66 16.02 10.26
N GLN A 266 -5.94 15.22 9.47
CA GLN A 266 -6.58 14.34 8.50
C GLN A 266 -7.36 13.22 9.21
N ASP A 267 -6.81 12.63 10.27
CA ASP A 267 -7.43 11.56 11.05
C ASP A 267 -8.77 11.97 11.68
N GLN A 268 -8.88 13.19 12.22
CA GLN A 268 -10.12 13.71 12.79
C GLN A 268 -11.31 13.69 11.82
N PHE A 269 -11.05 13.87 10.52
CA PHE A 269 -12.07 13.76 9.49
C PHE A 269 -12.19 12.34 8.92
N PHE A 270 -11.06 11.68 8.68
CA PHE A 270 -11.01 10.38 8.02
C PHE A 270 -11.46 9.23 8.93
N GLY A 271 -11.00 9.18 10.18
CA GLY A 271 -11.20 8.06 11.10
C GLY A 271 -12.67 7.68 11.26
N PRO A 272 -13.56 8.59 11.69
CA PRO A 272 -14.98 8.29 11.85
C PRO A 272 -15.69 7.86 10.55
N LEU A 273 -15.25 8.41 9.40
CA LEU A 273 -15.79 8.00 8.10
C LEU A 273 -15.30 6.60 7.73
N HIS A 274 -14.02 6.29 7.95
CA HIS A 274 -13.47 4.98 7.61
C HIS A 274 -14.01 3.87 8.51
N GLU A 275 -14.24 4.11 9.80
CA GLU A 275 -14.94 3.17 10.69
C GLU A 275 -16.30 2.73 10.13
N ARG A 276 -16.98 3.65 9.42
CA ARG A 276 -18.27 3.40 8.77
C ARG A 276 -18.13 2.75 7.39
N LEU A 277 -17.14 3.18 6.61
CA LEU A 277 -17.07 2.92 5.17
C LEU A 277 -16.08 1.82 4.77
N ALA A 278 -15.12 1.43 5.62
CA ALA A 278 -14.05 0.48 5.28
C ALA A 278 -14.53 -0.86 4.73
N THR A 279 -15.74 -1.31 5.12
CA THR A 279 -16.34 -2.57 4.66
C THR A 279 -17.52 -2.37 3.70
N GLN A 280 -17.80 -1.13 3.29
CA GLN A 280 -18.87 -0.82 2.36
C GLN A 280 -18.37 -0.96 0.92
N ALA A 281 -19.24 -1.37 0.00
CA ALA A 281 -18.88 -1.28 -1.42
C ALA A 281 -18.93 0.19 -1.87
N LEU A 282 -17.97 0.62 -2.69
CA LEU A 282 -18.10 1.86 -3.47
C LEU A 282 -18.99 1.54 -4.68
N THR A 283 -20.21 2.04 -4.68
CA THR A 283 -21.26 1.65 -5.63
C THR A 283 -21.42 2.61 -6.81
N ALA A 284 -20.95 3.85 -6.69
CA ALA A 284 -20.98 4.82 -7.78
C ALA A 284 -19.82 5.82 -7.72
N PHE A 285 -19.47 6.35 -8.89
CA PHE A 285 -18.56 7.47 -9.07
C PHE A 285 -19.14 8.42 -10.13
N ASP A 286 -19.18 9.72 -9.83
CA ASP A 286 -19.74 10.74 -10.70
C ASP A 286 -18.78 11.92 -10.87
N TRP A 287 -18.67 12.45 -12.09
CA TRP A 287 -18.17 13.80 -12.31
C TRP A 287 -19.34 14.78 -12.23
N LEU A 288 -19.24 15.75 -11.32
CA LEU A 288 -20.28 16.76 -11.09
C LEU A 288 -19.97 18.09 -11.79
N SER A 289 -18.84 18.20 -12.47
CA SER A 289 -18.45 19.34 -13.30
C SER A 289 -17.89 18.87 -14.64
N GLU A 290 -18.05 19.67 -15.70
CA GLU A 290 -17.59 19.33 -17.06
C GLU A 290 -16.07 19.14 -17.15
N ASP A 291 -15.31 19.93 -16.39
CA ASP A 291 -13.85 19.85 -16.25
C ASP A 291 -13.39 18.73 -15.30
N ARG A 292 -14.34 17.98 -14.72
CA ARG A 292 -14.12 16.83 -13.83
C ARG A 292 -13.39 17.17 -12.52
N GLN A 293 -13.32 18.44 -12.14
CA GLN A 293 -12.71 18.90 -10.89
C GLN A 293 -13.64 18.74 -9.67
N VAL A 294 -14.94 18.62 -9.88
CA VAL A 294 -15.89 18.25 -8.82
C VAL A 294 -16.30 16.80 -9.03
N GLN A 295 -16.06 15.97 -8.02
CA GLN A 295 -16.24 14.52 -8.10
C GLN A 295 -17.00 14.00 -6.91
N GLN A 296 -17.69 12.87 -7.10
CA GLN A 296 -18.41 12.19 -6.05
C GLN A 296 -18.15 10.69 -6.06
N THR A 297 -18.05 10.08 -4.88
CA THR A 297 -18.23 8.65 -4.66
C THR A 297 -19.47 8.40 -3.82
N THR A 298 -20.13 7.27 -4.05
CA THR A 298 -21.25 6.78 -3.24
C THR A 298 -20.92 5.40 -2.71
N PHE A 299 -21.24 5.17 -1.44
CA PHE A 299 -21.04 3.89 -0.76
C PHE A 299 -22.37 3.17 -0.53
N ALA A 300 -22.30 1.86 -0.32
CA ALA A 300 -23.46 0.98 -0.19
C ALA A 300 -24.45 1.37 0.92
N ASP A 301 -23.97 2.03 1.97
CA ASP A 301 -24.81 2.51 3.06
C ASP A 301 -25.55 3.82 2.75
N GLY A 302 -25.31 4.41 1.56
CA GLY A 302 -25.89 5.67 1.10
C GLY A 302 -25.00 6.90 1.35
N THR A 303 -23.85 6.74 2.02
CA THR A 303 -22.91 7.86 2.23
C THR A 303 -22.36 8.35 0.90
N ARG A 304 -22.31 9.67 0.73
CA ARG A 304 -21.74 10.33 -0.46
C ARG A 304 -20.58 11.22 -0.05
N LEU A 305 -19.44 11.07 -0.70
CA LEU A 305 -18.29 11.95 -0.51
C LEU A 305 -18.12 12.80 -1.77
N VAL A 306 -18.09 14.12 -1.62
CA VAL A 306 -18.03 15.07 -2.74
C VAL A 306 -16.80 15.95 -2.60
N ALA A 307 -15.86 15.84 -3.51
CA ALA A 307 -14.60 16.59 -3.51
C ALA A 307 -14.59 17.67 -4.59
N ASN A 308 -14.12 18.87 -4.24
CA ASN A 308 -13.76 19.94 -5.15
C ASN A 308 -12.22 20.05 -5.19
N PHE A 309 -11.62 19.63 -6.30
CA PHE A 309 -10.18 19.68 -6.52
C PHE A 309 -9.68 21.05 -6.99
N ASP A 310 -10.57 21.93 -7.44
CA ASP A 310 -10.21 23.29 -7.85
C ASP A 310 -9.79 24.14 -6.63
N ALA A 311 -8.85 25.06 -6.84
CA ALA A 311 -8.52 26.11 -5.88
C ALA A 311 -9.68 27.08 -5.63
N ALA A 312 -10.54 27.30 -6.64
CA ALA A 312 -11.70 28.15 -6.51
C ALA A 312 -12.91 27.39 -5.91
N PRO A 313 -13.80 28.09 -5.17
CA PRO A 313 -15.10 27.53 -4.81
C PRO A 313 -15.92 27.15 -6.05
N ARG A 314 -16.72 26.08 -5.95
CA ARG A 314 -17.58 25.57 -7.03
C ARG A 314 -19.00 25.34 -6.53
N GLU A 315 -19.99 25.70 -7.33
CA GLU A 315 -21.39 25.35 -7.06
C GLU A 315 -21.68 23.92 -7.52
N SER A 316 -22.18 23.08 -6.62
CA SER A 316 -22.59 21.71 -6.95
C SER A 316 -23.62 21.20 -5.96
N LEU A 317 -24.57 20.38 -6.42
CA LEU A 317 -25.65 19.83 -5.58
C LEU A 317 -26.44 20.90 -4.80
N GLY A 318 -26.59 22.10 -5.36
CA GLY A 318 -27.30 23.21 -4.73
C GLY A 318 -26.56 23.85 -3.54
N GLN A 319 -25.26 23.63 -3.41
CA GLN A 319 -24.40 24.27 -2.39
C GLN A 319 -23.05 24.71 -2.96
N THR A 320 -22.46 25.73 -2.33
CA THR A 320 -21.08 26.13 -2.58
C THR A 320 -20.11 25.17 -1.89
N LEU A 321 -19.28 24.48 -2.68
CA LEU A 321 -18.15 23.69 -2.22
C LEU A 321 -16.90 24.58 -2.16
N PRO A 322 -16.24 24.75 -1.01
CA PRO A 322 -14.98 25.47 -0.93
C PRO A 322 -13.92 24.88 -1.88
N GLY A 323 -12.94 25.69 -2.29
CA GLY A 323 -11.80 25.19 -3.05
C GLY A 323 -10.99 24.18 -2.25
N GLN A 324 -10.48 23.13 -2.91
CA GLN A 324 -9.63 22.10 -2.33
C GLN A 324 -10.25 21.46 -1.08
N SER A 325 -11.50 21.06 -1.19
CA SER A 325 -12.30 20.55 -0.07
C SER A 325 -13.04 19.27 -0.40
N ILE A 326 -13.48 18.58 0.65
CA ILE A 326 -14.38 17.44 0.56
C ILE A 326 -15.53 17.63 1.55
N THR A 327 -16.73 17.24 1.12
CA THR A 327 -17.95 17.23 1.91
C THR A 327 -18.45 15.79 2.00
N ALA A 328 -18.64 15.28 3.22
CA ALA A 328 -19.33 14.01 3.45
C ALA A 328 -20.81 14.29 3.74
N LEU A 329 -21.67 13.57 3.03
CA LEU A 329 -23.13 13.61 3.17
C LEU A 329 -23.58 12.23 3.64
N LEU A 330 -24.02 12.13 4.89
CA LEU A 330 -24.45 10.86 5.48
C LEU A 330 -25.95 10.61 5.22
N PRO A 331 -26.41 9.34 5.25
CA PRO A 331 -27.81 8.99 5.02
C PRO A 331 -28.79 9.58 6.03
N ASP A 332 -28.32 9.92 7.23
CA ASP A 332 -29.11 10.55 8.29
C ASP A 332 -29.26 12.07 8.12
N GLY A 333 -28.67 12.63 7.06
CA GLY A 333 -28.65 14.07 6.78
C GLY A 333 -27.48 14.82 7.43
N SER A 334 -26.60 14.14 8.18
CA SER A 334 -25.41 14.76 8.75
C SER A 334 -24.44 15.17 7.63
N VAL A 335 -23.84 16.36 7.79
CA VAL A 335 -22.87 16.91 6.85
C VAL A 335 -21.59 17.25 7.59
N SER A 336 -20.45 16.77 7.10
CA SER A 336 -19.13 17.18 7.57
C SER A 336 -18.29 17.68 6.39
N ARG A 337 -17.38 18.61 6.66
CA ARG A 337 -16.55 19.24 5.64
C ARG A 337 -15.10 19.26 6.09
N TYR A 338 -14.21 19.12 5.11
CA TYR A 338 -12.78 19.19 5.29
C TYR A 338 -12.16 19.99 4.15
N GLN A 339 -11.26 20.90 4.47
CA GLN A 339 -10.56 21.70 3.48
C GLN A 339 -9.06 21.53 3.68
N ILE A 340 -8.34 21.29 2.59
CA ILE A 340 -6.90 21.19 2.62
C ILE A 340 -6.34 22.62 2.66
N PRO A 341 -5.49 22.97 3.64
CA PRO A 341 -4.87 24.28 3.67
C PRO A 341 -3.86 24.44 2.54
N ALA A 342 -3.65 25.68 2.12
CA ALA A 342 -2.69 26.02 1.08
C ALA A 342 -1.25 25.62 1.46
N VAL A 343 -0.91 25.68 2.75
CA VAL A 343 0.41 25.36 3.30
C VAL A 343 0.28 24.15 4.25
N PRO A 344 1.23 23.17 4.22
CA PRO A 344 1.29 22.06 5.17
C PRO A 344 1.43 22.54 6.61
#